data_AF-A0A1H0T7M0-F1
#
_entry.id   AF-A0A1H0T7M0-F1
#
_cell.length_a   1.000
_cell.length_b   1.000
_cell.length_c   1.000
_cell.angle_alpha   90.00
_cell.angle_beta   90.00
_cell.angle_gamma   90.00
#
_symmetry.space_group_name_H-M   'P 1'
#
loop_
_entity.id
_entity.type
_entity.pdbx_description
1 polymer ?
#
loop_
_entity_poly.entity_id
_entity_poly.type
_entity_poly.pdbx_seq_one_letter_code
_entity_poly.pdbx_strand_id
1 'polypeptide(L)'
;MKEKRSTSVQLPISRSSQAGDVLHSKSENSTGHPETRSGLEGEIEYLTPEKFVDHHILDRVPWLFPSWWSYREWKSELAAGLNVDPHDIIVVGSAALGFSLAPSKDLSAFHDGSDIDVAVISTWHFEAAWRELRAIDAIDRLHRGGAEADYLSWHRRDLVYSGAIATDKVLHLLSFGHLWTIAFAHAANRDPTIGREIRARIYRDCESLRIYNVKNVRKLRNRLIYASIDEDEPDDATN
;
A
#
# COMPACT_ATOMS: atom_id res chain seq x y z
N MET A 1 35.48 62.80 -24.51
CA MET A 1 35.81 61.80 -23.47
C MET A 1 34.96 60.55 -23.76
N LYS A 2 35.62 59.45 -24.14
CA LYS A 2 35.20 58.02 -24.26
C LYS A 2 33.67 57.73 -24.42
N GLU A 3 33.18 57.27 -25.58
CA GLU A 3 33.16 55.86 -26.06
C GLU A 3 32.53 54.91 -25.00
N LYS A 4 31.44 54.16 -25.23
CA LYS A 4 31.25 53.12 -26.25
C LYS A 4 29.76 52.77 -26.46
N ARG A 5 29.41 52.43 -27.71
CA ARG A 5 28.23 51.67 -28.10
C ARG A 5 28.37 50.22 -27.60
N SER A 6 27.28 49.62 -27.12
CA SER A 6 27.22 48.17 -26.92
C SER A 6 26.09 47.60 -27.78
N THR A 7 26.49 46.75 -28.70
CA THR A 7 25.69 46.14 -29.76
C THR A 7 25.09 44.83 -29.25
N SER A 8 23.80 44.65 -29.52
CA SER A 8 23.03 43.44 -29.25
C SER A 8 23.62 42.22 -29.98
N VAL A 9 23.89 41.14 -29.24
CA VAL A 9 24.31 39.84 -29.80
C VAL A 9 23.17 38.85 -29.59
N GLN A 10 22.53 38.45 -30.69
CA GLN A 10 21.65 37.29 -30.75
C GLN A 10 22.50 36.01 -30.75
N LEU A 11 22.16 35.05 -29.90
CA LEU A 11 22.69 33.68 -29.94
C LEU A 11 21.62 32.72 -30.51
N PRO A 12 22.03 31.71 -31.29
CA PRO A 12 21.14 30.93 -32.12
C PRO A 12 20.47 29.78 -31.38
N ILE A 13 19.25 29.49 -31.84
CA ILE A 13 18.46 28.30 -31.55
C ILE A 13 19.23 27.06 -32.03
N SER A 14 19.42 26.08 -31.15
CA SER A 14 19.84 24.73 -31.54
C SER A 14 18.86 23.72 -30.93
N ARG A 15 18.11 23.04 -31.81
CA ARG A 15 17.36 21.81 -31.50
C ARG A 15 18.24 20.61 -31.87
N SER A 16 18.39 19.67 -30.95
CA SER A 16 18.73 18.26 -31.21
C SER A 16 18.21 17.45 -30.03
N SER A 17 17.03 16.83 -30.11
CA SER A 17 16.85 15.41 -30.42
C SER A 17 17.91 14.49 -29.81
N GLN A 18 17.62 13.91 -28.64
CA GLN A 18 17.82 12.48 -28.37
C GLN A 18 16.82 12.06 -27.29
N ALA A 19 15.78 11.35 -27.71
CA ALA A 19 15.03 10.46 -26.83
C ALA A 19 15.93 9.24 -26.60
N GLY A 20 16.56 9.19 -25.43
CA GLY A 20 17.26 8.01 -24.96
C GLY A 20 16.34 7.26 -23.99
N ASP A 21 15.98 6.04 -24.37
CA ASP A 21 15.44 5.03 -23.46
C ASP A 21 16.35 4.90 -22.25
N VAL A 22 15.91 5.43 -21.10
CA VAL A 22 16.55 5.14 -19.82
C VAL A 22 15.84 3.94 -19.20
N LEU A 23 16.21 2.75 -19.69
CA LEU A 23 16.13 1.56 -18.88
C LEU A 23 17.00 1.80 -17.64
N HIS A 24 16.38 2.17 -16.52
CA HIS A 24 17.04 2.23 -15.23
C HIS A 24 17.47 0.80 -14.87
N SER A 25 18.73 0.50 -15.14
CA SER A 25 19.45 -0.59 -14.47
C SER A 25 19.41 -0.31 -12.98
N LYS A 26 18.61 -1.07 -12.22
CA LYS A 26 18.65 -1.06 -10.75
C LYS A 26 20.08 -1.39 -10.34
N SER A 27 20.80 -0.41 -9.80
CA SER A 27 22.10 -0.62 -9.17
C SER A 27 21.94 -1.57 -7.99
N GLU A 28 22.87 -2.51 -7.86
CA GLU A 28 23.00 -3.53 -6.83
C GLU A 28 22.97 -2.93 -5.41
N ASN A 29 21.78 -2.69 -4.89
CA ASN A 29 21.50 -2.76 -3.47
C ASN A 29 20.45 -3.86 -3.35
N SER A 30 20.90 -5.06 -2.96
CA SER A 30 20.05 -6.20 -2.67
C SER A 30 19.08 -5.81 -1.55
N THR A 31 17.89 -5.36 -1.93
CA THR A 31 16.78 -5.01 -1.02
C THR A 31 16.16 -6.26 -0.37
N GLY A 32 16.74 -7.45 -0.60
CA GLY A 32 16.30 -8.73 -0.06
C GLY A 32 14.87 -9.13 -0.47
N HIS A 33 14.25 -8.44 -1.43
CA HIS A 33 12.91 -8.82 -1.90
C HIS A 33 12.97 -10.14 -2.65
N PRO A 34 11.99 -11.03 -2.45
CA PRO A 34 11.85 -12.15 -3.34
C PRO A 34 11.64 -11.61 -4.76
N GLU A 35 12.62 -11.89 -5.63
CA GLU A 35 12.61 -11.39 -7.01
C GLU A 35 11.64 -12.18 -7.91
N THR A 36 11.23 -13.36 -7.45
CA THR A 36 10.36 -14.27 -8.18
C THR A 36 9.22 -14.76 -7.29
N ARG A 37 8.11 -15.14 -7.93
CA ARG A 37 6.97 -15.78 -7.26
C ARG A 37 7.39 -17.01 -6.46
N SER A 38 8.18 -17.90 -7.06
CA SER A 38 8.67 -19.12 -6.40
C SER A 38 9.55 -18.81 -5.19
N GLY A 39 10.38 -17.75 -5.25
CA GLY A 39 11.15 -17.30 -4.08
C GLY A 39 10.26 -16.85 -2.93
N LEU A 40 9.20 -16.10 -3.23
CA LEU A 40 8.22 -15.66 -2.23
C LEU A 40 7.42 -16.84 -1.64
N GLU A 41 7.00 -17.80 -2.47
CA GLU A 41 6.34 -19.03 -2.02
C GLU A 41 7.23 -19.81 -1.04
N GLY A 42 8.51 -20.01 -1.40
CA GLY A 42 9.48 -20.67 -0.54
C GLY A 42 9.67 -19.95 0.81
N GLU A 43 9.69 -18.62 0.84
CA GLU A 43 9.75 -17.86 2.10
C GLU A 43 8.46 -18.01 2.94
N ILE A 44 7.28 -18.01 2.31
CA ILE A 44 5.99 -18.20 2.99
C ILE A 44 5.90 -19.61 3.60
N GLU A 45 6.44 -20.62 2.93
CA GLU A 45 6.47 -22.00 3.41
C GLU A 45 7.48 -22.20 4.54
N TYR A 46 8.67 -21.59 4.40
CA TYR A 46 9.78 -21.73 5.35
C TYR A 46 9.56 -20.96 6.65
N LEU A 47 9.08 -19.72 6.58
CA LEU A 47 8.88 -18.87 7.76
C LEU A 47 7.55 -19.15 8.45
N THR A 48 7.49 -18.88 9.75
CA THR A 48 6.18 -18.75 10.41
C THR A 48 5.50 -17.47 9.89
N PRO A 49 4.16 -17.42 9.80
CA PRO A 49 3.45 -16.22 9.36
C PRO A 49 3.85 -14.97 10.14
N GLU A 50 4.13 -15.13 11.43
CA GLU A 50 4.61 -14.09 12.33
C GLU A 50 5.96 -13.51 11.88
N LYS A 51 6.97 -14.38 11.67
CA LYS A 51 8.29 -13.96 11.21
C LYS A 51 8.25 -13.35 9.81
N PHE A 52 7.42 -13.91 8.94
CA PHE A 52 7.23 -13.38 7.59
C PHE A 52 6.74 -11.93 7.64
N VAL A 53 5.70 -11.66 8.44
CA VAL A 53 5.15 -10.30 8.58
C VAL A 53 6.17 -9.33 9.17
N ASP A 54 6.87 -9.74 10.23
CA ASP A 54 7.88 -8.89 10.87
C ASP A 54 9.00 -8.52 9.87
N HIS A 55 9.55 -9.50 9.16
CA HIS A 55 10.69 -9.28 8.26
C HIS A 55 10.34 -8.60 6.93
N HIS A 56 9.18 -8.91 6.34
CA HIS A 56 8.88 -8.50 4.97
C HIS A 56 7.85 -7.38 4.87
N ILE A 57 7.04 -7.17 5.91
CA ILE A 57 5.99 -6.14 5.91
C ILE A 57 6.34 -5.00 6.88
N LEU A 58 6.76 -5.30 8.11
CA LEU A 58 6.95 -4.29 9.15
C LEU A 58 8.35 -3.68 9.16
N ASP A 59 9.40 -4.48 8.96
CA ASP A 59 10.80 -4.06 9.14
C ASP A 59 11.59 -4.04 7.81
N ARG A 60 10.99 -3.46 6.76
CA ARG A 60 11.64 -3.38 5.45
C ARG A 60 11.31 -2.09 4.68
N VAL A 61 12.24 -1.68 3.81
CA VAL A 61 11.95 -0.71 2.75
C VAL A 61 10.99 -1.35 1.74
N PRO A 62 9.81 -0.77 1.47
CA PRO A 62 8.83 -1.37 0.57
C PRO A 62 9.42 -1.48 -0.86
N TRP A 63 9.12 -2.58 -1.56
CA TRP A 63 9.66 -2.93 -2.88
C TRP A 63 9.62 -1.79 -3.90
N LEU A 64 8.56 -0.98 -3.83
CA LEU A 64 8.37 0.15 -4.73
C LEU A 64 9.44 1.25 -4.57
N PHE A 65 10.03 1.38 -3.38
CA PHE A 65 10.96 2.46 -3.07
C PHE A 65 12.40 2.08 -3.40
N PRO A 66 13.15 2.93 -4.12
CA PRO A 66 14.52 2.63 -4.52
C PRO A 66 15.51 2.67 -3.35
N SER A 67 15.15 3.31 -2.24
CA SER A 67 15.99 3.41 -1.05
C SER A 67 15.18 3.75 0.19
N TRP A 68 15.78 3.49 1.36
CA TRP A 68 15.24 3.92 2.65
C TRP A 68 15.00 5.43 2.72
N TRP A 69 15.89 6.23 2.11
CA TRP A 69 15.74 7.70 2.09
C TRP A 69 14.51 8.12 1.29
N SER A 70 14.30 7.55 0.10
CA SER A 70 13.11 7.83 -0.71
C SER A 70 11.83 7.45 0.02
N TYR A 71 11.81 6.29 0.69
CA TYR A 71 10.67 5.88 1.50
C TYR A 71 10.41 6.81 2.68
N ARG A 72 11.48 7.19 3.42
CA ARG A 72 11.39 8.08 4.57
C ARG A 72 10.82 9.45 4.22
N GLU A 73 11.31 10.06 3.14
CA GLU A 73 10.82 11.38 2.70
C GLU A 73 9.36 11.30 2.28
N TRP A 74 9.01 10.32 1.44
CA TRP A 74 7.64 10.11 0.98
C TRP A 74 6.66 9.92 2.14
N LYS A 75 6.99 9.05 3.11
CA LYS A 75 6.11 8.79 4.25
C LYS A 75 6.03 9.97 5.22
N SER A 76 7.09 10.79 5.31
CA SER A 76 7.09 11.99 6.16
C SER A 76 6.16 13.06 5.61
N GLU A 77 6.15 13.28 4.29
CA GLU A 77 5.21 14.20 3.65
C GLU A 77 3.76 13.73 3.79
N LEU A 78 3.51 12.44 3.57
CA LEU A 78 2.18 11.87 3.77
C LEU A 78 1.73 12.03 5.23
N ALA A 79 2.59 11.68 6.19
CA ALA A 79 2.29 11.78 7.63
C ALA A 79 1.94 13.20 8.08
N ALA A 80 2.64 14.21 7.55
CA ALA A 80 2.31 15.60 7.81
C ALA A 80 0.89 15.96 7.32
N GLY A 81 0.48 15.49 6.15
CA GLY A 81 -0.87 15.68 5.62
C GLY A 81 -1.96 14.90 6.37
N LEU A 82 -1.60 13.75 6.96
CA LEU A 82 -2.52 12.93 7.76
C LEU A 82 -2.54 13.33 9.25
N ASN A 83 -1.63 14.20 9.69
CA ASN A 83 -1.43 14.56 11.10
C ASN A 83 -1.13 13.34 12.00
N VAL A 84 -0.18 12.50 11.57
CA VAL A 84 0.32 11.34 12.32
C VAL A 84 1.85 11.35 12.36
N ASP A 85 2.46 10.48 13.16
CA ASP A 85 3.92 10.31 13.12
C ASP A 85 4.34 9.54 11.85
N PRO A 86 5.43 9.91 11.16
CA PRO A 86 5.94 9.14 10.04
C PRO A 86 6.30 7.67 10.35
N HIS A 87 6.57 7.32 11.61
CA HIS A 87 6.78 5.92 12.04
C HIS A 87 5.48 5.11 12.05
N ASP A 88 4.34 5.78 12.15
CA ASP A 88 3.02 5.17 12.13
C ASP A 88 2.47 4.95 10.71
N ILE A 89 3.26 5.25 9.68
CA ILE A 89 2.95 4.98 8.28
C ILE A 89 3.80 3.82 7.78
N ILE A 90 3.12 2.78 7.31
CA ILE A 90 3.73 1.59 6.72
C ILE A 90 3.06 1.30 5.37
N VAL A 91 3.85 1.26 4.29
CA VAL A 91 3.33 0.76 3.00
C VAL A 91 3.21 -0.76 3.08
N VAL A 92 2.04 -1.27 2.70
CA VAL A 92 1.68 -2.69 2.78
C VAL A 92 1.23 -3.19 1.41
N GLY A 93 0.72 -4.42 1.35
CA GLY A 93 0.20 -5.00 0.12
C GLY A 93 1.30 -5.22 -0.93
N SER A 94 0.92 -5.16 -2.20
CA SER A 94 1.83 -5.51 -3.29
C SER A 94 2.95 -4.51 -3.51
N ALA A 95 2.74 -3.23 -3.18
CA ALA A 95 3.79 -2.20 -3.23
C ALA A 95 4.92 -2.46 -2.21
N ALA A 96 4.63 -3.19 -1.13
CA ALA A 96 5.61 -3.55 -0.13
C ALA A 96 6.50 -4.72 -0.52
N LEU A 97 5.94 -5.72 -1.21
CA LEU A 97 6.61 -6.99 -1.46
C LEU A 97 6.99 -7.21 -2.92
N GLY A 98 6.38 -6.47 -3.84
CA GLY A 98 6.40 -6.76 -5.27
C GLY A 98 5.32 -7.77 -5.70
N PHE A 99 4.57 -8.35 -4.76
CA PHE A 99 3.52 -9.33 -5.02
C PHE A 99 2.35 -9.17 -4.04
N SER A 100 1.13 -9.48 -4.48
CA SER A 100 -0.05 -9.41 -3.62
C SER A 100 -0.14 -10.61 -2.68
N LEU A 101 -0.28 -10.37 -1.38
CA LEU A 101 -0.60 -11.40 -0.39
C LEU A 101 -2.11 -11.66 -0.25
N ALA A 102 -2.95 -11.00 -1.04
CA ALA A 102 -4.38 -11.29 -1.03
C ALA A 102 -4.60 -12.75 -1.48
N PRO A 103 -5.24 -13.61 -0.67
CA PRO A 103 -5.41 -15.03 -1.03
C PRO A 103 -6.15 -15.26 -2.35
N SER A 104 -6.97 -14.30 -2.77
CA SER A 104 -7.72 -14.34 -4.03
C SER A 104 -6.93 -13.89 -5.26
N LYS A 105 -5.74 -13.28 -5.08
CA LYS A 105 -4.92 -12.72 -6.17
C LYS A 105 -3.74 -13.60 -6.56
N ASP A 106 -3.60 -14.78 -5.96
CA ASP A 106 -2.62 -15.80 -6.33
C ASP A 106 -1.19 -15.27 -6.54
N LEU A 107 -0.71 -14.44 -5.61
CA LEU A 107 0.60 -13.80 -5.70
C LEU A 107 0.82 -12.99 -6.99
N SER A 108 -0.21 -12.25 -7.45
CA SER A 108 -0.08 -11.35 -8.60
C SER A 108 1.06 -10.34 -8.38
N ALA A 109 1.96 -10.22 -9.36
CA ALA A 109 3.06 -9.26 -9.34
C ALA A 109 2.54 -7.81 -9.31
N PHE A 110 3.28 -6.93 -8.66
CA PHE A 110 3.05 -5.49 -8.70
C PHE A 110 3.32 -4.95 -10.11
N HIS A 111 2.44 -4.07 -10.60
CA HIS A 111 2.50 -3.52 -11.95
C HIS A 111 1.99 -2.07 -11.97
N ASP A 112 2.00 -1.41 -13.14
CA ASP A 112 1.65 0.02 -13.27
C ASP A 112 0.23 0.40 -12.86
N GLY A 113 -0.69 -0.56 -12.87
CA GLY A 113 -2.07 -0.38 -12.41
C GLY A 113 -2.29 -0.74 -10.94
N SER A 114 -1.25 -1.14 -10.21
CA SER A 114 -1.35 -1.47 -8.78
C SER A 114 -1.48 -0.20 -7.94
N ASP A 115 -2.39 -0.27 -6.97
CA ASP A 115 -2.60 0.71 -5.90
C ASP A 115 -1.48 0.66 -4.86
N ILE A 116 -1.35 1.75 -4.10
CA ILE A 116 -0.42 1.86 -2.97
C ILE A 116 -1.23 1.76 -1.69
N ASP A 117 -1.25 0.57 -1.09
CA ASP A 117 -1.88 0.35 0.20
C ASP A 117 -0.99 0.85 1.33
N VAL A 118 -1.56 1.68 2.20
CA VAL A 118 -0.88 2.29 3.35
C VAL A 118 -1.61 1.89 4.63
N ALA A 119 -0.88 1.30 5.57
CA ALA A 119 -1.30 1.18 6.95
C ALA A 119 -0.97 2.47 7.70
N VAL A 120 -1.98 3.05 8.35
CA VAL A 120 -1.85 4.22 9.22
C VAL A 120 -2.18 3.78 10.65
N ILE A 121 -1.20 3.77 11.54
CA ILE A 121 -1.37 3.35 12.93
C ILE A 121 -1.73 4.59 13.76
N SER A 122 -2.97 4.70 14.21
CA SER A 122 -3.38 5.87 14.99
C SER A 122 -4.62 5.58 15.80
N THR A 123 -4.45 5.41 17.11
CA THR A 123 -5.56 5.29 18.06
C THR A 123 -6.54 6.47 17.94
N TRP A 124 -6.02 7.69 17.75
CA TRP A 124 -6.86 8.88 17.63
C TRP A 124 -7.76 8.83 16.39
N HIS A 125 -7.18 8.61 15.19
CA HIS A 125 -7.97 8.52 13.96
C HIS A 125 -8.91 7.31 13.98
N PHE A 126 -8.46 6.19 14.55
CA PHE A 126 -9.28 4.99 14.70
C PHE A 126 -10.52 5.29 15.55
N GLU A 127 -10.36 5.85 16.74
CA GLU A 127 -11.49 6.14 17.64
C GLU A 127 -12.40 7.24 17.10
N ALA A 128 -11.83 8.27 16.47
CA ALA A 128 -12.60 9.32 15.81
C ALA A 128 -13.48 8.74 14.69
N ALA A 129 -12.88 7.97 13.77
CA ALA A 129 -13.61 7.31 12.70
C ALA A 129 -14.65 6.33 13.23
N TRP A 130 -14.28 5.52 14.23
CA TRP A 130 -15.17 4.53 14.81
C TRP A 130 -16.41 5.18 15.44
N ARG A 131 -16.22 6.28 16.18
CA ARG A 131 -17.32 7.05 16.78
C ARG A 131 -18.25 7.64 15.71
N GLU A 132 -17.69 8.24 14.66
CA GLU A 132 -18.46 8.85 13.57
C GLU A 132 -19.26 7.81 12.78
N LEU A 133 -18.65 6.67 12.42
CA LEU A 133 -19.33 5.58 11.70
C LEU A 133 -20.48 4.96 12.51
N ARG A 134 -20.34 4.86 13.84
CA ARG A 134 -21.45 4.40 14.70
C ARG A 134 -22.60 5.42 14.79
N ALA A 135 -22.28 6.71 14.78
CA ALA A 135 -23.30 7.76 14.82
C ALA A 135 -24.11 7.79 13.52
N ILE A 136 -23.45 7.60 12.36
CA ILE A 136 -24.11 7.55 11.05
C ILE A 136 -25.08 6.37 10.97
N ASP A 137 -24.67 5.16 11.36
CA ASP A 137 -25.54 3.98 11.27
C ASP A 137 -26.80 4.08 12.16
N ALA A 138 -26.72 4.75 13.32
CA ALA A 138 -27.88 5.00 14.15
C ALA A 138 -28.94 5.86 13.42
N ILE A 139 -28.49 6.75 12.54
CA ILE A 139 -29.35 7.63 11.72
C ILE A 139 -29.76 6.93 10.41
N ASP A 140 -28.88 6.11 9.83
CA ASP A 140 -29.07 5.42 8.55
C ASP A 140 -29.94 4.17 8.63
N ARG A 141 -29.87 3.40 9.73
CA ARG A 141 -30.81 2.27 9.95
C ARG A 141 -32.27 2.72 10.00
N LEU A 142 -32.51 4.00 10.28
CA LEU A 142 -33.85 4.58 10.26
C LEU A 142 -34.29 4.98 8.84
N HIS A 143 -33.39 5.09 7.85
CA HIS A 143 -33.70 5.78 6.58
C HIS A 143 -33.12 5.16 5.28
N ARG A 144 -32.17 4.21 5.31
CA ARG A 144 -31.53 3.71 4.07
C ARG A 144 -31.44 2.18 4.01
N GLY A 145 -31.81 1.61 2.86
CA GLY A 145 -31.45 0.26 2.43
C GLY A 145 -30.55 0.32 1.19
N GLY A 146 -29.60 -0.61 1.05
CA GLY A 146 -28.73 -0.73 -0.13
C GLY A 146 -27.28 -1.13 0.15
N ALA A 147 -26.46 -1.18 -0.90
CA ALA A 147 -25.08 -1.71 -0.87
C ALA A 147 -24.11 -0.93 0.05
N GLU A 148 -24.35 0.36 0.28
CA GLU A 148 -23.56 1.17 1.21
C GLU A 148 -23.85 0.81 2.68
N ALA A 149 -25.13 0.56 3.00
CA ALA A 149 -25.54 0.08 4.32
C ALA A 149 -24.99 -1.32 4.59
N ASP A 150 -24.97 -2.20 3.58
CA ASP A 150 -24.37 -3.54 3.67
C ASP A 150 -22.85 -3.46 3.91
N TYR A 151 -22.14 -2.60 3.17
CA TYR A 151 -20.71 -2.37 3.39
C TYR A 151 -20.45 -1.84 4.81
N LEU A 152 -21.21 -0.86 5.27
CA LEU A 152 -21.05 -0.31 6.62
C LEU A 152 -21.38 -1.35 7.70
N SER A 153 -22.35 -2.23 7.46
CA SER A 153 -22.65 -3.35 8.36
C SER A 153 -21.47 -4.34 8.44
N TRP A 154 -20.97 -4.80 7.29
CA TRP A 154 -19.82 -5.70 7.18
C TRP A 154 -18.55 -5.11 7.82
N HIS A 155 -18.22 -3.86 7.48
CA HIS A 155 -17.02 -3.17 7.93
C HIS A 155 -16.93 -3.14 9.45
N ARG A 156 -18.04 -2.83 10.12
CA ARG A 156 -18.10 -2.79 11.59
C ARG A 156 -18.00 -4.16 12.24
N ARG A 157 -18.62 -5.18 11.64
CA ARG A 157 -18.58 -6.54 12.18
C ARG A 157 -17.22 -7.20 11.99
N ASP A 158 -16.57 -6.97 10.86
CA ASP A 158 -15.43 -7.78 10.47
C ASP A 158 -14.08 -7.04 10.60
N LEU A 159 -14.03 -5.70 10.45
CA LEU A 159 -12.77 -4.93 10.53
C LEU A 159 -12.55 -4.29 11.91
N VAL A 160 -13.58 -3.79 12.58
CA VAL A 160 -13.41 -3.11 13.88
C VAL A 160 -12.89 -4.04 14.97
N TYR A 161 -13.37 -5.28 15.02
CA TYR A 161 -12.84 -6.29 15.97
C TYR A 161 -11.39 -6.70 15.65
N SER A 162 -10.92 -6.44 14.42
CA SER A 162 -9.51 -6.60 14.06
C SER A 162 -8.67 -5.34 14.33
N GLY A 163 -9.26 -4.31 14.95
CA GLY A 163 -8.59 -3.04 15.20
C GLY A 163 -8.26 -2.28 13.92
N ALA A 164 -9.05 -2.47 12.85
CA ALA A 164 -8.81 -1.84 11.56
C ALA A 164 -10.05 -1.13 10.98
N ILE A 165 -9.83 -0.07 10.19
CA ILE A 165 -10.84 0.67 9.42
C ILE A 165 -10.29 0.87 8.01
N ALA A 166 -10.82 0.13 7.04
CA ALA A 166 -10.55 0.41 5.63
C ALA A 166 -11.25 1.71 5.24
N THR A 167 -10.56 2.64 4.58
CA THR A 167 -11.08 3.98 4.28
C THR A 167 -11.67 4.13 2.88
N ASP A 168 -11.54 3.09 2.03
CA ASP A 168 -11.89 3.09 0.60
C ASP A 168 -13.29 3.66 0.31
N LYS A 169 -14.28 3.34 1.13
CA LYS A 169 -15.65 3.82 0.95
C LYS A 169 -16.15 4.75 2.05
N VAL A 170 -15.42 4.87 3.15
CA VAL A 170 -15.90 5.61 4.33
C VAL A 170 -15.16 6.91 4.57
N LEU A 171 -14.03 7.16 3.90
CA LEU A 171 -13.22 8.34 4.16
C LEU A 171 -14.02 9.64 4.05
N HIS A 172 -14.88 9.75 3.05
CA HIS A 172 -15.70 10.94 2.80
C HIS A 172 -16.75 11.21 3.89
N LEU A 173 -17.04 10.22 4.74
CA LEU A 173 -17.94 10.34 5.89
C LEU A 173 -17.21 10.81 7.15
N LEU A 174 -15.88 10.83 7.14
CA LEU A 174 -15.06 11.15 8.30
C LEU A 174 -14.71 12.64 8.34
N SER A 175 -14.69 13.21 9.54
CA SER A 175 -14.36 14.62 9.77
C SER A 175 -12.99 15.05 9.23
N PHE A 176 -12.03 14.14 9.19
CA PHE A 176 -10.69 14.35 8.63
C PHE A 176 -10.55 13.90 7.16
N GLY A 177 -11.62 13.37 6.55
CA GLY A 177 -11.58 12.75 5.23
C GLY A 177 -11.13 13.69 4.11
N HIS A 178 -11.51 14.96 4.17
CA HIS A 178 -11.10 15.97 3.19
C HIS A 178 -9.59 16.21 3.22
N LEU A 179 -9.00 16.37 4.42
CA LEU A 179 -7.56 16.58 4.59
C LEU A 179 -6.77 15.36 4.11
N TRP A 180 -7.24 14.16 4.44
CA TRP A 180 -6.62 12.92 3.99
C TRP A 180 -6.69 12.75 2.47
N THR A 181 -7.80 13.13 1.84
CA THR A 181 -7.93 13.10 0.38
C THR A 181 -6.89 14.01 -0.29
N ILE A 182 -6.67 15.20 0.25
CA ILE A 182 -5.62 16.12 -0.22
C ILE A 182 -4.23 15.50 -0.04
N ALA A 183 -3.96 14.93 1.14
CA ALA A 183 -2.68 14.26 1.43
C ALA A 183 -2.40 13.09 0.47
N PHE A 184 -3.41 12.26 0.19
CA PHE A 184 -3.32 11.17 -0.78
C PHE A 184 -3.05 11.68 -2.19
N ALA A 185 -3.72 12.75 -2.63
CA ALA A 185 -3.47 13.35 -3.92
C ALA A 185 -2.04 13.91 -4.04
N HIS A 186 -1.51 14.50 -2.96
CA HIS A 186 -0.11 14.94 -2.94
C HIS A 186 0.87 13.76 -3.02
N ALA A 187 0.66 12.71 -2.22
CA ALA A 187 1.49 11.50 -2.26
C ALA A 187 1.43 10.82 -3.64
N ALA A 188 0.25 10.73 -4.27
CA ALA A 188 0.06 10.21 -5.63
C ALA A 188 0.78 11.02 -6.73
N ASN A 189 1.28 12.21 -6.42
CA ASN A 189 2.04 13.07 -7.34
C ASN A 189 3.54 13.15 -6.99
N ARG A 190 4.03 12.26 -6.13
CA ARG A 190 5.46 12.16 -5.78
C ARG A 190 6.02 10.83 -6.24
N ASP A 191 7.28 10.82 -6.67
CA ASP A 191 8.02 9.59 -6.92
C ASP A 191 8.13 8.76 -5.62
N PRO A 192 8.04 7.41 -5.70
CA PRO A 192 7.79 6.57 -6.89
C PRO A 192 6.31 6.29 -7.19
N THR A 193 5.37 7.03 -6.58
CA THR A 193 3.93 6.74 -6.61
C THR A 193 3.14 7.60 -7.63
N ILE A 194 3.82 8.26 -8.56
CA ILE A 194 3.21 9.16 -9.54
C ILE A 194 2.10 8.44 -10.32
N GLY A 195 0.91 9.03 -10.32
CA GLY A 195 -0.25 8.54 -11.08
C GLY A 195 -0.94 7.32 -10.46
N ARG A 196 -0.56 6.90 -9.25
CA ARG A 196 -1.15 5.74 -8.56
C ARG A 196 -2.13 6.16 -7.48
N GLU A 197 -3.16 5.35 -7.29
CA GLU A 197 -4.11 5.54 -6.19
C GLU A 197 -3.45 5.18 -4.86
N ILE A 198 -3.52 6.08 -3.87
CA ILE A 198 -3.13 5.80 -2.49
C ILE A 198 -4.36 5.37 -1.72
N ARG A 199 -4.35 4.15 -1.19
CA ARG A 199 -5.40 3.62 -0.32
C ARG A 199 -4.88 3.51 1.08
N ALA A 200 -5.72 3.81 2.06
CA ALA A 200 -5.34 3.71 3.47
C ALA A 200 -6.23 2.76 4.24
N ARG A 201 -5.62 2.16 5.27
CA ARG A 201 -6.33 1.49 6.33
C ARG A 201 -5.80 1.99 7.66
N ILE A 202 -6.71 2.44 8.51
CA ILE A 202 -6.39 2.91 9.85
C ILE A 202 -6.35 1.69 10.76
N TYR A 203 -5.25 1.53 11.49
CA TYR A 203 -5.10 0.53 12.53
C TYR A 203 -5.06 1.22 13.88
N ARG A 204 -5.69 0.61 14.89
CA ARG A 204 -5.69 1.12 16.26
C ARG A 204 -4.27 1.18 16.83
N ASP A 205 -3.50 0.13 16.61
CA ASP A 205 -2.15 -0.07 17.13
C ASP A 205 -1.34 -1.00 16.21
N CYS A 206 -0.03 -1.12 16.46
CA CYS A 206 0.86 -2.00 15.70
C CYS A 206 0.43 -3.47 15.77
N GLU A 207 -0.12 -3.91 16.90
CA GLU A 207 -0.56 -5.30 17.08
C GLU A 207 -1.75 -5.63 16.17
N SER A 208 -2.69 -4.70 16.02
CA SER A 208 -3.82 -4.81 15.08
C SER A 208 -3.35 -4.98 13.64
N LEU A 209 -2.34 -4.18 13.22
CA LEU A 209 -1.71 -4.32 11.90
C LEU A 209 -1.05 -5.70 11.73
N ARG A 210 -0.30 -6.13 12.75
CA ARG A 210 0.43 -7.39 12.75
C ARG A 210 -0.52 -8.57 12.63
N ILE A 211 -1.52 -8.66 13.52
CA ILE A 211 -2.55 -9.72 13.52
C ILE A 211 -3.25 -9.80 12.17
N TYR A 212 -3.61 -8.65 11.59
CA TYR A 212 -4.28 -8.60 10.29
C TYR A 212 -3.43 -9.26 9.19
N ASN A 213 -2.16 -8.88 9.10
CA ASN A 213 -1.27 -9.43 8.08
C ASN A 213 -0.93 -10.90 8.35
N VAL A 214 -0.70 -11.29 9.61
CA VAL A 214 -0.44 -12.68 10.01
C VAL A 214 -1.61 -13.58 9.60
N LYS A 215 -2.85 -13.12 9.80
CA LYS A 215 -4.04 -13.85 9.36
C LYS A 215 -4.09 -14.06 7.85
N ASN A 216 -3.72 -13.05 7.06
CA ASN A 216 -3.69 -13.15 5.60
C ASN A 216 -2.58 -14.10 5.11
N VAL A 217 -1.37 -13.96 5.66
CA VAL A 217 -0.24 -14.85 5.34
C VAL A 217 -0.55 -16.29 5.72
N ARG A 218 -1.18 -16.53 6.88
CA ARG A 218 -1.59 -17.88 7.29
C ARG A 218 -2.61 -18.49 6.32
N LYS A 219 -3.59 -17.71 5.85
CA LYS A 219 -4.56 -18.17 4.83
C LYS A 219 -3.87 -18.52 3.52
N LEU A 220 -2.95 -17.65 3.08
CA LEU A 220 -2.19 -17.86 1.85
C LEU A 220 -1.30 -19.10 1.95
N ARG A 221 -0.55 -19.25 3.04
CA ARG A 221 0.29 -20.42 3.32
C ARG A 221 -0.52 -21.71 3.29
N ASN A 222 -1.67 -21.74 3.98
CA ASN A 222 -2.54 -22.90 3.96
C ASN A 222 -3.00 -23.23 2.54
N ARG A 223 -3.41 -22.23 1.75
CA ARG A 223 -3.80 -22.44 0.35
C ARG A 223 -2.66 -23.02 -0.49
N LEU A 224 -1.43 -22.53 -0.34
CA LEU A 224 -0.27 -23.06 -1.08
C LEU A 224 0.01 -24.53 -0.71
N ILE A 225 -0.01 -24.86 0.59
CA ILE A 225 0.21 -26.22 1.08
C ILE A 225 -0.91 -27.18 0.64
N TYR A 226 -2.17 -26.75 0.66
CA TYR A 226 -3.27 -27.60 0.22
C TYR A 226 -3.32 -27.75 -1.31
N ALA A 227 -2.95 -26.70 -2.07
CA ALA A 227 -2.86 -26.79 -3.52
C ALA A 227 -1.75 -27.78 -3.96
N SER A 228 -0.60 -27.80 -3.27
CA SER A 228 0.46 -28.77 -3.57
C SER A 228 0.06 -30.22 -3.27
N ILE A 229 -0.83 -30.44 -2.29
CA ILE A 229 -1.32 -31.80 -1.96
C ILE A 229 -2.29 -32.31 -3.04
N ASP A 230 -3.11 -31.43 -3.62
CA ASP A 230 -4.06 -31.80 -4.67
C ASP A 230 -3.38 -32.03 -6.04
N GLU A 231 -2.18 -31.47 -6.27
CA GLU A 231 -1.38 -31.71 -7.49
C GLU A 231 -0.52 -32.99 -7.43
N ASP A 232 -0.28 -33.53 -6.23
CA ASP A 232 0.52 -34.75 -6.00
C ASP A 232 -0.32 -36.03 -5.98
N GLU A 233 -1.64 -35.96 -6.18
CA GLU A 233 -2.47 -37.16 -6.38
C GLU A 233 -2.18 -37.72 -7.78
N PRO A 234 -1.56 -38.91 -7.92
CA PRO A 234 -1.33 -39.48 -9.23
C PRO A 234 -2.69 -39.67 -9.90
N ASP A 235 -2.81 -39.17 -11.12
CA ASP A 235 -3.89 -39.45 -12.05
C ASP A 235 -3.93 -40.97 -12.22
N ASP A 236 -4.67 -41.65 -11.32
CA ASP A 236 -4.71 -43.10 -11.26
C ASP A 236 -5.41 -43.54 -12.54
N ALA A 237 -4.55 -43.97 -13.45
CA ALA A 237 -4.88 -44.29 -14.81
C ALA A 237 -6.02 -45.30 -14.81
N THR A 238 -7.02 -44.98 -15.63
CA THR A 238 -7.82 -45.94 -16.39
C THR A 238 -7.48 -47.41 -16.16
N ASN A 239 -8.43 -48.14 -15.57
CA ASN A 239 -8.80 -49.47 -16.07
C ASN A 239 -10.27 -49.78 -15.78
#